data_AF-A0A1G1WCR2-F1
#
_entry.id   AF-A0A1G1WCR2-F1
#
_cell.length_a   1.000
_cell.length_b   1.000
_cell.length_c   1.000
_cell.angle_alpha   90.00
_cell.angle_beta   90.00
_cell.angle_gamma   90.00
#
_symmetry.space_group_name_H-M   'P 1'
#
loop_
_entity.id
_entity.type
_entity.pdbx_description
1 polymer ?
#
loop_
_entity_poly.entity_id
_entity_poly.type
_entity_poly.pdbx_seq_one_letter_code
_entity_poly.pdbx_strand_id
1 'polypeptide(L)'
;MFKLEVPEIGSGIVEIKVIAREAGSRSKVAVSSRQAGVDPVGSCVGQKGVRVQAVIAELGNEKIDVIAYSDDPAKFVAAALSPATVDKVSVDEEAKTAFVEVPEDQLSLAIGKDGQNVRLAAKLTGWRIDIKGAEKLQETQEEEKEKVPKGKSKAKAKKASGDKKTKVRSKSAEKPKKKKAESKK
;
A
#
# COMPACT_ATOMS: atom_id res chain seq x y z
N MET A 1 -9.33 24.19 -14.75
CA MET A 1 -8.28 24.16 -13.71
C MET A 1 -7.10 23.32 -14.18
N PHE A 2 -7.16 21.98 -14.23
CA PHE A 2 -6.00 21.14 -14.67
C PHE A 2 -5.22 21.61 -15.91
N LYS A 3 -5.89 22.06 -16.99
CA LYS A 3 -5.21 22.58 -18.19
C LYS A 3 -4.40 23.87 -17.98
N LEU A 4 -4.71 24.64 -16.93
CA LEU A 4 -3.98 25.85 -16.55
C LEU A 4 -2.80 25.51 -15.62
N GLU A 5 -3.01 24.61 -14.67
CA GLU A 5 -2.03 24.23 -13.64
C GLU A 5 -0.97 23.22 -14.14
N VAL A 6 -1.29 22.42 -15.17
CA VAL A 6 -0.42 21.37 -15.71
C VAL A 6 -0.05 21.70 -17.17
N PRO A 7 1.14 22.27 -17.43
CA PRO A 7 1.60 22.60 -18.78
C PRO A 7 1.56 21.42 -19.76
N GLU A 8 1.79 20.21 -19.27
CA GLU A 8 1.76 18.97 -20.05
C GLU A 8 0.35 18.62 -20.57
N ILE A 9 -0.71 19.04 -19.86
CA ILE A 9 -2.10 18.99 -20.33
C ILE A 9 -2.40 20.17 -21.29
N GLY A 10 -1.81 21.33 -21.02
CA GLY A 10 -1.88 22.50 -21.90
C GLY A 10 -1.35 22.23 -23.31
N SER A 11 -0.21 21.53 -23.40
CA SER A 11 0.44 21.11 -24.65
C SER A 11 -0.09 19.81 -25.25
N GLY A 12 -0.96 19.09 -24.54
CA GLY A 12 -1.54 17.82 -24.99
C GLY A 12 -0.58 16.62 -24.97
N ILE A 13 0.55 16.73 -24.27
CA ILE A 13 1.46 15.61 -23.99
C ILE A 13 0.78 14.62 -23.03
N VAL A 14 0.14 15.15 -21.99
CA VAL A 14 -0.73 14.41 -21.06
C VAL A 14 -2.18 14.72 -21.41
N GLU A 15 -3.02 13.69 -21.45
CA GLU A 15 -4.45 13.81 -21.74
C GLU A 15 -5.29 13.29 -20.56
N ILE A 16 -6.41 13.97 -20.30
CA ILE A 16 -7.43 13.46 -19.37
C ILE A 16 -8.38 12.57 -20.17
N LYS A 17 -8.42 11.28 -19.85
CA LYS A 17 -9.28 10.29 -20.53
C LYS A 17 -10.71 10.28 -19.98
N VAL A 18 -10.85 10.19 -18.66
CA VAL A 18 -12.14 10.06 -17.98
C VAL A 18 -12.11 10.84 -16.67
N ILE A 19 -13.26 11.41 -16.27
CA ILE A 19 -13.45 12.05 -14.96
C ILE A 19 -14.71 11.46 -14.32
N ALA A 20 -14.58 10.95 -13.11
CA ALA A 20 -15.71 10.59 -12.26
C ALA A 20 -15.76 11.58 -11.08
N ARG A 21 -16.84 12.37 -10.98
CA ARG A 21 -16.93 13.51 -10.06
C ARG A 21 -18.17 13.47 -9.17
N GLU A 22 -17.97 13.62 -7.88
CA GLU A 22 -18.99 13.99 -6.87
C GLU A 22 -18.58 15.36 -6.31
N ALA A 23 -19.13 16.42 -6.94
CA ALA A 23 -18.66 17.80 -6.77
C ALA A 23 -18.72 18.28 -5.31
N GLY A 24 -17.69 19.03 -4.89
CA GLY A 24 -17.53 19.48 -3.50
C GLY A 24 -17.14 18.38 -2.51
N SER A 25 -16.99 17.12 -2.96
CA SER A 25 -16.60 15.99 -2.11
C SER A 25 -15.36 15.29 -2.65
N ARG A 26 -15.47 14.55 -3.76
CA ARG A 26 -14.35 13.79 -4.35
C ARG A 26 -14.50 13.59 -5.85
N SER A 27 -13.37 13.68 -6.55
CA SER A 27 -13.20 13.37 -7.96
C SER A 27 -12.08 12.35 -8.17
N LYS A 28 -12.25 11.48 -9.15
CA LYS A 28 -11.18 10.68 -9.75
C LYS A 28 -10.95 11.13 -11.18
N VAL A 29 -9.69 11.32 -11.57
CA VAL A 29 -9.28 11.82 -12.89
C VAL A 29 -8.30 10.82 -13.51
N ALA A 30 -8.73 10.15 -14.57
CA ALA A 30 -7.88 9.20 -15.31
C ALA A 30 -7.06 9.95 -16.37
N VAL A 31 -5.73 9.77 -16.34
CA VAL A 31 -4.79 10.44 -17.24
C VAL A 31 -3.85 9.45 -17.93
N SER A 32 -3.51 9.72 -19.19
CA SER A 32 -2.46 9.01 -19.93
C SER A 32 -1.48 10.00 -20.55
N SER A 33 -0.29 9.50 -20.91
CA SER A 33 0.68 10.25 -21.70
C SER A 33 0.65 9.77 -23.15
N ARG A 34 0.75 10.72 -24.08
CA ARG A 34 0.95 10.48 -25.51
C ARG A 34 2.42 10.37 -25.89
N GLN A 35 3.32 10.65 -24.96
CA GLN A 35 4.78 10.63 -25.15
C GLN A 35 5.44 9.62 -24.20
N ALA A 36 6.24 8.72 -24.77
CA ALA A 36 7.04 7.79 -23.99
C ALA A 36 8.03 8.53 -23.07
N GLY A 37 8.20 8.04 -21.84
CA GLY A 37 9.08 8.64 -20.83
C GLY A 37 8.47 9.80 -20.03
N VAL A 38 7.24 10.23 -20.32
CA VAL A 38 6.49 11.19 -19.49
C VAL A 38 5.48 10.43 -18.63
N ASP A 39 5.58 10.58 -17.31
CA ASP A 39 4.60 10.06 -16.34
C ASP A 39 3.39 11.02 -16.23
N PRO A 40 2.19 10.61 -16.68
CA PRO A 40 1.02 11.48 -16.65
C PRO A 40 0.52 11.75 -15.23
N VAL A 41 0.73 10.83 -14.28
CA VAL A 41 0.32 11.03 -12.88
C VAL A 41 1.28 12.00 -12.21
N GLY A 42 2.59 11.78 -12.31
CA GLY A 42 3.63 12.66 -11.80
C GLY A 42 3.53 14.09 -12.34
N SER A 43 3.26 14.28 -13.64
CA SER A 43 3.00 15.60 -14.23
C SER A 43 1.77 16.30 -13.63
N CYS A 44 0.68 15.58 -13.37
CA CYS A 44 -0.53 16.17 -12.80
C CYS A 44 -0.42 16.45 -11.28
N VAL A 45 0.30 15.59 -10.55
CA VAL A 45 0.51 15.71 -9.10
C VAL A 45 1.55 16.80 -8.80
N GLY A 46 2.65 16.84 -9.56
CA GLY A 46 3.79 17.73 -9.33
C GLY A 46 4.61 17.35 -8.10
N GLN A 47 5.71 18.07 -7.86
CA GLN A 47 6.57 17.83 -6.70
C GLN A 47 5.76 17.94 -5.40
N LYS A 48 5.77 16.88 -4.58
CA LYS A 48 5.03 16.77 -3.31
C LYS A 48 3.51 17.06 -3.43
N GLY A 49 2.92 16.89 -4.62
CA GLY A 49 1.51 17.16 -4.84
C GLY A 49 1.13 18.62 -5.07
N VAL A 50 2.08 19.55 -5.20
CA VAL A 50 1.79 21.01 -5.27
C VAL A 50 0.74 21.36 -6.34
N ARG A 51 0.84 20.77 -7.54
CA ARG A 51 -0.10 21.06 -8.65
C ARG A 51 -1.51 20.57 -8.34
N VAL A 52 -1.66 19.31 -7.93
CA VAL A 52 -2.99 18.77 -7.58
C VAL A 52 -3.59 19.46 -6.35
N GLN A 53 -2.77 19.87 -5.37
CA GLN A 53 -3.24 20.62 -4.21
C GLN A 53 -3.73 22.04 -4.58
N ALA A 54 -3.12 22.72 -5.56
CA ALA A 54 -3.64 23.99 -6.07
C ALA A 54 -5.05 23.82 -6.67
N VAL A 55 -5.27 22.79 -7.49
CA VAL A 55 -6.60 22.48 -8.04
C VAL A 55 -7.61 22.10 -6.94
N ILE A 56 -7.20 21.34 -5.92
CA ILE A 56 -8.04 21.01 -4.75
C ILE A 56 -8.47 22.28 -4.01
N ALA A 57 -7.56 23.25 -3.82
CA ALA A 57 -7.87 24.51 -3.15
C ALA A 57 -8.87 25.36 -3.96
N GLU A 58 -8.70 25.47 -5.27
CA GLU A 58 -9.66 26.16 -6.15
C GLU A 58 -11.04 25.50 -6.19
N LEU A 59 -11.11 24.17 -6.05
CA LEU A 59 -12.37 23.42 -5.98
C LEU A 59 -12.96 23.30 -4.56
N GLY A 60 -12.60 24.22 -3.66
CA GLY A 60 -13.21 24.29 -2.32
C GLY A 60 -12.86 23.12 -1.41
N ASN A 61 -11.67 22.53 -1.57
CA ASN A 61 -11.18 21.32 -0.90
C ASN A 61 -11.84 20.00 -1.34
N GLU A 62 -12.51 19.97 -2.50
CA GLU A 62 -12.90 18.72 -3.17
C GLU A 62 -11.66 17.83 -3.35
N LYS A 63 -11.69 16.59 -2.84
CA LYS A 63 -10.54 15.68 -2.94
C LYS A 63 -10.38 15.18 -4.37
N ILE A 64 -9.14 15.17 -4.89
CA ILE A 64 -8.86 14.71 -6.25
C ILE A 64 -7.84 13.57 -6.20
N ASP A 65 -8.26 12.40 -6.69
CA ASP A 65 -7.35 11.29 -6.99
C ASP A 65 -6.97 11.37 -8.48
N VAL A 66 -5.67 11.48 -8.77
CA VAL A 66 -5.14 11.36 -10.15
C VAL A 66 -4.69 9.93 -10.37
N ILE A 67 -5.16 9.32 -11.47
CA ILE A 67 -5.08 7.88 -11.70
C ILE A 67 -4.51 7.61 -13.08
N ALA A 68 -3.54 6.70 -13.18
CA ALA A 68 -3.03 6.25 -14.48
C ALA A 68 -4.14 5.50 -15.23
N TYR A 69 -4.48 5.97 -16.43
CA TYR A 69 -5.36 5.26 -17.34
C TYR A 69 -4.64 4.02 -17.90
N SER A 70 -5.38 2.94 -18.12
CA SER A 70 -4.90 1.77 -18.84
C SER A 70 -6.04 1.17 -19.66
N ASP A 71 -5.72 0.69 -20.86
CA ASP A 71 -6.66 -0.07 -21.69
C ASP A 71 -6.89 -1.50 -21.14
N ASP A 72 -5.99 -1.99 -20.28
CA ASP A 72 -6.16 -3.23 -19.51
C ASP A 72 -7.16 -3.00 -18.35
N PRO A 73 -8.34 -3.64 -18.36
CA PRO A 73 -9.36 -3.40 -17.35
C PRO A 73 -8.94 -3.76 -15.93
N ALA A 74 -8.14 -4.83 -15.76
CA ALA A 74 -7.70 -5.28 -14.44
C ALA A 74 -6.73 -4.26 -13.83
N LYS A 75 -5.78 -3.75 -14.64
CA LYS A 75 -4.87 -2.68 -14.22
C LYS A 75 -5.60 -1.36 -13.93
N PHE A 76 -6.55 -0.98 -14.78
CA PHE A 76 -7.28 0.28 -14.62
C PHE A 76 -8.22 0.25 -13.40
N VAL A 77 -8.90 -0.87 -13.13
CA VAL A 77 -9.70 -1.06 -11.90
C VAL A 77 -8.82 -1.04 -10.64
N ALA A 78 -7.67 -1.72 -10.65
CA ALA A 78 -6.73 -1.68 -9.53
C ALA A 78 -6.27 -0.23 -9.24
N ALA A 79 -5.88 0.52 -10.29
CA ALA A 79 -5.49 1.92 -10.16
C ALA A 79 -6.65 2.82 -9.69
N ALA A 80 -7.87 2.57 -10.17
CA ALA A 80 -9.07 3.35 -9.84
C ALA A 80 -9.44 3.31 -8.34
N LEU A 81 -9.11 2.22 -7.65
CA LEU A 81 -9.38 2.04 -6.21
C LEU A 81 -8.38 2.76 -5.28
N SER A 82 -7.30 3.32 -5.83
CA SER A 82 -6.39 4.22 -5.12
C SER A 82 -7.18 5.25 -4.27
N PRO A 83 -6.85 5.43 -2.97
CA PRO A 83 -5.59 5.09 -2.31
C PRO A 83 -5.48 3.67 -1.73
N ALA A 84 -6.50 2.81 -1.84
CA ALA A 84 -6.42 1.45 -1.32
C ALA A 84 -5.48 0.57 -2.16
N THR A 85 -4.69 -0.29 -1.52
CA THR A 85 -3.89 -1.31 -2.22
C THR A 85 -4.74 -2.53 -2.56
N VAL A 86 -4.47 -3.12 -3.72
CA VAL A 86 -5.21 -4.25 -4.28
C VAL A 86 -4.27 -5.42 -4.50
N ASP A 87 -4.64 -6.60 -4.02
CA ASP A 87 -3.83 -7.83 -4.13
C ASP A 87 -4.06 -8.50 -5.49
N LYS A 88 -5.32 -8.56 -5.93
CA LYS A 88 -5.71 -9.23 -7.19
C LYS A 88 -6.97 -8.62 -7.77
N VAL A 89 -7.02 -8.54 -9.10
CA VAL A 89 -8.23 -8.23 -9.87
C VAL A 89 -8.47 -9.36 -10.87
N SER A 90 -9.69 -9.86 -10.91
CA SER A 90 -10.20 -10.75 -11.95
C SER A 90 -11.36 -10.06 -12.66
N VAL A 91 -11.38 -10.08 -13.99
CA VAL A 91 -12.43 -9.42 -14.78
C VAL A 91 -13.26 -10.44 -15.54
N ASP A 92 -14.57 -10.22 -15.53
CA ASP A 92 -15.57 -10.90 -16.35
C ASP A 92 -16.05 -9.89 -17.41
N GLU A 93 -15.60 -10.07 -18.65
CA GLU A 93 -15.88 -9.16 -19.77
C GLU A 93 -17.35 -9.24 -20.22
N GLU A 94 -17.98 -10.41 -20.10
CA GLU A 94 -19.40 -10.60 -20.47
C GLU A 94 -20.32 -9.87 -19.49
N ALA A 95 -20.08 -10.03 -18.18
CA ALA A 95 -20.82 -9.36 -17.12
C ALA A 95 -20.35 -7.93 -16.83
N LYS A 96 -19.30 -7.43 -17.51
CA LYS A 96 -18.59 -6.17 -17.23
C LYS A 96 -18.33 -5.95 -15.73
N THR A 97 -17.91 -7.02 -15.06
CA THR A 97 -17.73 -7.05 -13.60
C THR A 97 -16.28 -7.38 -13.26
N ALA A 98 -15.69 -6.57 -12.38
CA ALA A 98 -14.36 -6.77 -11.84
C ALA A 98 -14.46 -7.22 -10.37
N PHE A 99 -13.95 -8.41 -10.10
CA PHE A 99 -13.83 -8.97 -8.75
C PHE A 99 -12.46 -8.61 -8.20
N VAL A 100 -12.44 -7.96 -7.04
CA VAL A 100 -11.24 -7.37 -6.44
C VAL A 100 -10.99 -7.98 -5.06
N GLU A 101 -9.78 -8.48 -4.87
CA GLU A 101 -9.24 -8.91 -3.58
C GLU A 101 -8.34 -7.82 -3.04
N VAL A 102 -8.61 -7.39 -1.81
CA VAL A 102 -7.80 -6.39 -1.08
C VAL A 102 -7.43 -6.95 0.30
N PRO A 103 -6.34 -6.48 0.93
CA PRO A 103 -6.06 -6.81 2.31
C PRO A 103 -7.22 -6.40 3.23
N GLU A 104 -7.47 -7.16 4.28
CA GLU A 104 -8.60 -6.90 5.20
C GLU A 104 -8.57 -5.48 5.80
N ASP A 105 -7.37 -4.95 6.12
CA ASP A 105 -7.18 -3.59 6.61
C ASP A 105 -7.48 -2.50 5.55
N GLN A 106 -7.43 -2.87 4.26
CA GLN A 106 -7.70 -1.99 3.12
C GLN A 106 -9.16 -2.03 2.67
N LEU A 107 -9.95 -3.04 3.06
CA LEU A 107 -11.34 -3.22 2.63
C LEU A 107 -12.21 -1.98 2.88
N SER A 108 -12.10 -1.39 4.08
CA SER A 108 -12.81 -0.16 4.46
C SER A 108 -12.39 1.04 3.59
N LEU A 109 -11.10 1.15 3.25
CA LEU A 109 -10.57 2.23 2.41
C LEU A 109 -10.97 2.06 0.93
N ALA A 110 -10.98 0.81 0.44
CA ALA A 110 -11.34 0.45 -0.92
C ALA A 110 -12.82 0.76 -1.22
N ILE A 111 -13.72 0.42 -0.29
CA ILE A 111 -15.14 0.82 -0.34
C ILE A 111 -15.26 2.35 -0.17
N GLY A 112 -14.59 2.90 0.86
CA GLY A 112 -14.64 4.30 1.24
C GLY A 112 -15.94 4.69 1.95
N LYS A 113 -15.96 5.90 2.53
CA LYS A 113 -17.14 6.44 3.22
C LYS A 113 -18.37 6.43 2.30
N ASP A 114 -19.49 5.87 2.76
CA ASP A 114 -20.76 5.78 2.03
C ASP A 114 -20.61 5.13 0.62
N GLY A 115 -19.64 4.22 0.47
CA GLY A 115 -19.29 3.56 -0.79
C GLY A 115 -18.68 4.49 -1.84
N GLN A 116 -18.25 5.71 -1.48
CA GLN A 116 -17.83 6.72 -2.45
C GLN A 116 -16.61 6.30 -3.27
N ASN A 117 -15.62 5.61 -2.69
CA ASN A 117 -14.40 5.28 -3.42
C ASN A 117 -14.69 4.25 -4.52
N VAL A 118 -15.36 3.15 -4.18
CA VAL A 118 -15.79 2.12 -5.15
C VAL A 118 -16.79 2.67 -6.16
N ARG A 119 -17.74 3.55 -5.75
CA ARG A 119 -18.70 4.19 -6.66
C ARG A 119 -18.03 5.11 -7.67
N LEU A 120 -17.03 5.90 -7.25
CA LEU A 120 -16.25 6.74 -8.17
C LEU A 120 -15.34 5.90 -9.07
N ALA A 121 -14.74 4.82 -8.55
CA ALA A 121 -13.93 3.90 -9.35
C ALA A 121 -14.77 3.22 -10.45
N ALA A 122 -15.96 2.71 -10.10
CA ALA A 122 -16.90 2.10 -11.06
C ALA A 122 -17.36 3.10 -12.14
N LYS A 123 -17.67 4.34 -11.75
CA LYS A 123 -17.99 5.44 -12.70
C LYS A 123 -16.81 5.78 -13.61
N LEU A 124 -15.57 5.72 -13.11
CA LEU A 124 -14.36 6.09 -13.85
C LEU A 124 -13.96 5.02 -14.88
N THR A 125 -14.08 3.75 -14.51
CA THR A 125 -13.69 2.62 -15.35
C THR A 125 -14.81 2.17 -16.28
N GLY A 126 -16.08 2.38 -15.90
CA GLY A 126 -17.24 1.83 -16.58
C GLY A 126 -17.54 0.37 -16.21
N TRP A 127 -16.87 -0.17 -15.18
CA TRP A 127 -17.03 -1.54 -14.69
C TRP A 127 -17.85 -1.58 -13.41
N ARG A 128 -18.64 -2.65 -13.22
CA ARG A 128 -19.12 -3.01 -11.88
C ARG A 128 -17.93 -3.53 -11.08
N ILE A 129 -17.74 -3.05 -9.86
CA ILE A 129 -16.63 -3.48 -8.99
C ILE A 129 -17.23 -4.18 -7.77
N ASP A 130 -16.81 -5.42 -7.55
CA ASP A 130 -17.10 -6.20 -6.34
C ASP A 130 -15.80 -6.37 -5.55
N ILE A 131 -15.83 -6.10 -4.25
CA ILE A 131 -14.63 -6.02 -3.40
C ILE A 131 -14.80 -6.95 -2.20
N LYS A 132 -13.88 -7.89 -2.03
CA LYS A 132 -13.79 -8.76 -0.85
C LYS A 132 -12.44 -8.63 -0.17
N GLY A 133 -12.44 -8.74 1.16
CA GLY A 133 -11.20 -8.88 1.93
C GLY A 133 -10.59 -10.25 1.70
N ALA A 134 -9.28 -10.30 1.43
CA ALA A 134 -8.52 -11.55 1.47
C ALA A 134 -8.22 -11.88 2.93
N GLU A 135 -8.70 -13.03 3.42
CA GLU A 135 -8.21 -13.58 4.68
C GLU A 135 -6.73 -13.93 4.53
N LYS A 136 -5.93 -13.60 5.55
CA LYS A 136 -4.55 -14.04 5.62
C LYS A 136 -4.54 -15.55 5.78
N LEU A 137 -4.24 -16.26 4.69
CA LEU A 137 -3.73 -17.63 4.75
C LEU A 137 -2.49 -17.60 5.65
N GLN A 138 -2.69 -17.94 6.93
CA GLN A 138 -1.59 -18.27 7.80
C GLN A 138 -1.00 -19.56 7.24
N GLU A 139 0.16 -19.46 6.61
CA GLU A 139 1.03 -20.60 6.37
C GLU A 139 1.41 -21.18 7.73
N THR A 140 0.55 -22.06 8.24
CA THR A 140 0.93 -23.01 9.27
C THR A 140 2.00 -23.87 8.63
N GLN A 141 3.26 -23.56 8.90
CA GLN A 141 4.38 -24.42 8.55
C GLN A 141 4.24 -25.67 9.40
N GLU A 142 3.46 -26.62 8.90
CA GLU A 142 3.39 -27.98 9.42
C GLU A 142 4.77 -28.61 9.23
N GLU A 143 5.60 -28.58 10.28
CA GLU A 143 6.84 -29.32 10.32
C GLU A 143 6.52 -30.83 10.34
N GLU A 144 6.30 -31.41 9.15
CA GLU A 144 6.43 -32.84 8.93
C GLU A 144 7.86 -33.28 9.26
N LYS A 145 8.07 -33.72 10.50
CA LYS A 145 9.12 -34.68 10.83
C LYS A 145 8.55 -35.92 11.47
N GLU A 146 8.21 -36.84 10.57
CA GLU A 146 7.78 -38.19 10.84
C GLU A 146 8.78 -38.97 11.73
N LYS A 147 8.25 -39.95 12.46
CA LYS A 147 8.96 -40.78 13.44
C LYS A 147 9.75 -41.90 12.74
N VAL A 148 10.93 -42.27 13.26
CA VAL A 148 11.28 -43.70 13.46
C VAL A 148 12.30 -43.90 14.60
N PRO A 149 12.34 -45.08 15.29
CA PRO A 149 12.88 -45.17 16.66
C PRO A 149 14.03 -46.19 16.89
N LYS A 150 14.46 -46.24 18.18
CA LYS A 150 15.22 -47.29 18.91
C LYS A 150 16.75 -47.35 18.77
N GLY A 151 17.42 -47.22 19.92
CA GLY A 151 18.76 -47.76 20.21
C GLY A 151 18.99 -47.86 21.72
N LYS A 152 19.23 -49.07 22.26
CA LYS A 152 19.42 -49.32 23.71
C LYS A 152 20.90 -49.53 24.06
N SER A 153 21.43 -48.77 25.03
CA SER A 153 22.65 -49.11 25.79
C SER A 153 22.71 -48.28 27.08
N LYS A 154 22.31 -48.82 28.24
CA LYS A 154 23.14 -49.56 29.23
C LYS A 154 24.17 -48.72 30.01
N ALA A 155 23.76 -48.37 31.25
CA ALA A 155 24.45 -48.66 32.52
C ALA A 155 25.59 -47.76 33.09
N LYS A 156 25.44 -47.48 34.42
CA LYS A 156 26.48 -47.23 35.46
C LYS A 156 27.31 -45.93 35.36
N ALA A 157 27.60 -45.15 36.43
CA ALA A 157 27.43 -45.29 37.88
C ALA A 157 27.92 -44.02 38.65
N LYS A 158 27.40 -43.84 39.87
CA LYS A 158 28.04 -43.25 41.09
C LYS A 158 28.53 -41.78 41.14
N LYS A 159 27.96 -41.06 42.13
CA LYS A 159 28.58 -40.31 43.27
C LYS A 159 29.63 -39.21 42.97
N ALA A 160 29.80 -38.15 43.77
CA ALA A 160 29.05 -37.51 44.88
C ALA A 160 29.80 -36.20 45.27
N SER A 161 29.29 -35.46 46.27
CA SER A 161 29.85 -34.22 46.87
C SER A 161 29.89 -32.98 45.94
N GLY A 162 29.92 -31.75 46.44
CA GLY A 162 29.76 -31.31 47.83
C GLY A 162 29.74 -29.79 47.96
N ASP A 163 28.69 -29.29 48.62
CA ASP A 163 28.74 -28.37 49.77
C ASP A 163 29.29 -26.91 49.64
N LYS A 164 28.57 -26.02 50.34
CA LYS A 164 28.97 -24.71 50.90
C LYS A 164 29.25 -23.47 50.00
N LYS A 165 28.25 -22.57 50.06
CA LYS A 165 28.30 -21.25 50.76
C LYS A 165 29.06 -20.07 50.12
N THR A 166 28.30 -18.99 49.86
CA THR A 166 28.58 -17.57 50.22
C THR A 166 29.88 -16.89 49.68
N LYS A 167 29.97 -15.59 49.39
CA LYS A 167 29.18 -14.40 49.79
C LYS A 167 29.62 -13.20 48.91
N VAL A 168 28.77 -12.14 48.88
CA VAL A 168 29.14 -10.70 48.93
C VAL A 168 29.38 -9.88 47.63
N ARG A 169 28.42 -8.97 47.39
CA ARG A 169 28.47 -7.51 47.15
C ARG A 169 29.72 -6.90 46.46
N SER A 170 29.47 -6.24 45.33
CA SER A 170 29.52 -4.76 45.14
C SER A 170 28.82 -4.46 43.80
N LYS A 171 27.85 -3.55 43.62
CA LYS A 171 27.63 -2.13 43.99
C LYS A 171 28.55 -1.11 43.28
N SER A 172 27.86 -0.13 42.67
CA SER A 172 28.29 1.11 41.99
C SER A 172 28.57 0.96 40.49
N ALA A 173 27.85 1.64 39.57
CA ALA A 173 27.69 3.11 39.42
C ALA A 173 29.05 3.77 39.13
N GLU A 174 29.27 4.47 38.02
CA GLU A 174 28.58 5.71 37.64
C GLU A 174 28.69 6.08 36.14
N LYS A 175 27.89 7.06 35.70
CA LYS A 175 28.02 7.85 34.43
C LYS A 175 28.93 9.08 34.71
N PRO A 176 29.11 10.11 33.84
CA PRO A 176 29.05 10.22 32.36
C PRO A 176 30.26 11.04 31.76
N LYS A 177 30.13 11.52 30.50
CA LYS A 177 30.93 12.61 29.82
C LYS A 177 32.31 12.14 29.26
N LYS A 178 32.89 12.70 28.18
CA LYS A 178 32.63 13.95 27.39
C LYS A 178 33.35 13.92 25.99
N LYS A 179 32.70 14.53 24.97
CA LYS A 179 33.27 15.38 23.87
C LYS A 179 34.38 14.92 22.86
N LYS A 180 34.01 15.12 21.58
CA LYS A 180 34.69 15.84 20.45
C LYS A 180 35.77 15.17 19.56
N ALA A 181 35.84 15.71 18.33
CA ALA A 181 36.73 15.41 17.19
C ALA A 181 36.51 14.00 16.57
N GLU A 182 36.65 13.72 15.27
CA GLU A 182 36.96 14.50 14.05
C GLU A 182 36.45 13.69 12.82
N SER A 183 36.50 14.04 11.52
CA SER A 183 37.00 15.19 10.73
C SER A 183 36.38 15.16 9.32
N LYS A 184 36.38 16.28 8.54
CA LYS A 184 36.95 16.32 7.17
C LYS A 184 36.91 17.71 6.50
N LYS A 185 37.92 17.88 5.63
CA LYS A 185 38.34 19.05 4.85
C LYS A 185 37.79 18.95 3.42
#